data_AF-W7Y5W5-F1
#
_entry.id   AF-W7Y5W5-F1
#
_cell.length_a   1.000
_cell.length_b   1.000
_cell.length_c   1.000
_cell.angle_alpha   90.00
_cell.angle_beta   90.00
_cell.angle_gamma   90.00
#
_symmetry.space_group_name_H-M   'P 1'
#
loop_
_entity.id
_entity.type
_entity.pdbx_description
1 polymer ?
#
loop_
_entity_poly.entity_id
_entity_poly.type
_entity_poly.pdbx_seq_one_letter_code
_entity_poly.pdbx_strand_id
1 'polypeptide(L)'
;MLDDKILQTLEYRKILNTCANYTQTSMGRQEVEQLRPVTDLESVKRLLQATDEAYTVDRLKGGPSFGGISDVSSPLKRARIGGTLSPHELLAVGNTAYGARRIKRFIEQIGEDTDIPLLTGITENISEQKELENAIKSCIDESAEVMDSASPELAHVRRELRSGEVRIREKLDSMIRSSSVAKMLQDQLITIRGDRFVIPVKAEYRAHFGGIVHDQSGSGATLFIEPESIVAMNNKLRETRLKEEREIEVILQKLTALVGDQADLILFDLDLLGNLDFIFAKARIAHVMKASQPRMNDRGYFKLKKGRHPLIDMDKVVPLDVELGNSYTSIIVTGPNTGGKTVTLKTIGLLSLMLCRDCSYLQKREVSCVYLMPFMPILVTSKVLSKA
;
A
#
# COMPACT_ATOMS: atom_id res chain seq x y z
N MET A 1 3.49 -29.43 16.76
CA MET A 1 3.83 -28.53 15.63
C MET A 1 3.88 -29.36 14.37
N LEU A 2 3.40 -28.85 13.23
CA LEU A 2 3.73 -29.44 11.94
C LEU A 2 5.22 -29.28 11.68
N ASP A 3 5.88 -30.33 11.20
CA ASP A 3 7.31 -30.33 10.90
C ASP A 3 7.60 -29.41 9.70
N ASP A 4 8.57 -28.48 9.83
CA ASP A 4 9.02 -27.61 8.73
C ASP A 4 9.45 -28.43 7.49
N LYS A 5 9.94 -29.66 7.70
CA LYS A 5 10.24 -30.63 6.64
C LYS A 5 9.01 -31.00 5.81
N ILE A 6 7.81 -31.05 6.39
CA ILE A 6 6.55 -31.31 5.67
C ILE A 6 6.21 -30.11 4.79
N LEU A 7 6.28 -28.88 5.35
CA LEU A 7 6.06 -27.64 4.60
C LEU A 7 7.05 -27.48 3.43
N GLN A 8 8.31 -27.87 3.63
CA GLN A 8 9.33 -27.89 2.59
C GLN A 8 9.08 -28.98 1.54
N THR A 9 8.75 -30.20 1.96
CA THR A 9 8.53 -31.36 1.07
C THR A 9 7.31 -31.16 0.17
N LEU A 10 6.23 -30.58 0.71
CA LEU A 10 5.01 -30.22 -0.02
C LEU A 10 5.11 -28.85 -0.72
N GLU A 11 6.26 -28.17 -0.60
CA GLU A 11 6.56 -26.91 -1.28
C GLU A 11 5.57 -25.77 -0.94
N TYR A 12 4.98 -25.81 0.26
CA TYR A 12 3.91 -24.90 0.71
C TYR A 12 4.27 -23.41 0.57
N ARG A 13 5.54 -23.05 0.83
CA ARG A 13 6.03 -21.67 0.63
C ARG A 13 5.84 -21.15 -0.80
N LYS A 14 5.81 -22.01 -1.82
CA LYS A 14 5.51 -21.58 -3.19
C LYS A 14 4.07 -21.07 -3.32
N ILE A 15 3.10 -21.69 -2.62
CA ILE A 15 1.71 -21.22 -2.56
C ILE A 15 1.61 -19.87 -1.84
N LEU A 16 2.32 -19.71 -0.72
CA LEU A 16 2.39 -18.42 -0.02
C LEU A 16 2.94 -17.33 -0.94
N ASN A 17 4.06 -17.59 -1.61
CA ASN A 17 4.65 -16.64 -2.56
C ASN A 17 3.69 -16.31 -3.73
N THR A 18 2.94 -17.29 -4.25
CA THR A 18 1.90 -17.03 -5.26
C THR A 18 0.80 -16.14 -4.70
N CYS A 19 0.30 -16.41 -3.47
CA CYS A 19 -0.74 -15.60 -2.84
C CYS A 19 -0.27 -14.16 -2.52
N ALA A 20 0.99 -13.98 -2.11
CA ALA A 20 1.62 -12.68 -1.87
C ALA A 20 1.80 -11.85 -3.15
N ASN A 21 1.76 -12.46 -4.34
CA ASN A 21 1.71 -11.71 -5.60
C ASN A 21 0.29 -11.21 -5.93
N TYR A 22 -0.74 -11.66 -5.22
CA TYR A 22 -2.13 -11.20 -5.36
C TYR A 22 -2.56 -10.22 -4.25
N THR A 23 -1.71 -9.87 -3.30
CA THR A 23 -1.96 -8.80 -2.31
C THR A 23 -1.61 -7.44 -2.90
N GLN A 24 -2.42 -6.42 -2.64
CA GLN A 24 -2.21 -5.04 -3.12
C GLN A 24 -1.44 -4.17 -2.11
N THR A 25 -1.30 -4.61 -0.86
CA THR A 25 -0.69 -3.86 0.25
C THR A 25 0.46 -4.63 0.90
N SER A 26 1.38 -3.91 1.56
CA SER A 26 2.42 -4.53 2.40
C SER A 26 1.84 -5.30 3.59
N MET A 27 0.74 -4.83 4.16
CA MET A 27 0.06 -5.42 5.32
C MET A 27 -0.63 -6.75 4.94
N GLY A 28 -1.36 -6.79 3.83
CA GLY A 28 -1.92 -8.02 3.28
C GLY A 28 -0.85 -9.03 2.89
N ARG A 29 0.30 -8.55 2.38
CA ARG A 29 1.46 -9.40 2.13
C ARG A 29 2.06 -9.97 3.43
N GLN A 30 2.15 -9.17 4.49
CA GLN A 30 2.61 -9.63 5.80
C GLN A 30 1.70 -10.72 6.36
N GLU A 31 0.38 -10.62 6.22
CA GLU A 31 -0.59 -11.68 6.58
C GLU A 31 -0.34 -13.01 5.82
N VAL A 32 0.13 -12.95 4.56
CA VAL A 32 0.52 -14.15 3.78
C VAL A 32 1.87 -14.71 4.24
N GLU A 33 2.85 -13.86 4.54
CA GLU A 33 4.19 -14.30 4.94
C GLU A 33 4.21 -14.84 6.38
N GLN A 34 3.38 -14.26 7.25
CA GLN A 34 3.13 -14.73 8.61
C GLN A 34 2.05 -15.82 8.68
N LEU A 35 1.62 -16.38 7.54
CA LEU A 35 0.53 -17.37 7.43
C LEU A 35 0.83 -18.66 8.20
N ARG A 36 0.68 -18.54 9.51
CA ARG A 36 0.67 -19.59 10.49
C ARG A 36 -0.74 -20.11 10.69
N PRO A 37 -0.82 -21.32 11.26
CA PRO A 37 -1.88 -22.13 10.74
C PRO A 37 -2.67 -22.75 11.95
N VAL A 38 -3.89 -23.20 11.75
CA VAL A 38 -5.05 -23.18 12.66
C VAL A 38 -5.92 -24.43 12.48
N THR A 39 -5.77 -25.41 13.38
CA THR A 39 -6.47 -26.70 13.32
C THR A 39 -7.98 -26.66 13.65
N ASP A 40 -8.50 -25.52 14.13
CA ASP A 40 -9.89 -25.43 14.59
C ASP A 40 -10.90 -25.40 13.44
N LEU A 41 -11.89 -26.30 13.49
CA LEU A 41 -12.85 -26.53 12.43
C LEU A 41 -13.74 -25.30 12.16
N GLU A 42 -14.22 -24.63 13.21
CA GLU A 42 -15.10 -23.47 13.05
C GLU A 42 -14.31 -22.24 12.55
N SER A 43 -13.08 -22.07 13.02
CA SER A 43 -12.15 -21.07 12.49
C SER A 43 -11.84 -21.30 11.00
N VAL A 44 -11.57 -22.54 10.59
CA VAL A 44 -11.35 -22.90 9.18
C VAL A 44 -12.59 -22.64 8.33
N LYS A 45 -13.79 -23.02 8.81
CA LYS A 45 -15.07 -22.70 8.13
C LYS A 45 -15.23 -21.19 7.92
N ARG A 46 -15.04 -20.37 8.96
CA ARG A 46 -15.15 -18.90 8.86
C ARG A 46 -14.13 -18.32 7.88
N LEU A 47 -12.88 -18.80 7.89
CA LEU A 47 -11.84 -18.34 6.96
C LEU A 47 -12.14 -18.72 5.50
N LEU A 48 -12.74 -19.89 5.27
CA LEU A 48 -13.22 -20.32 3.95
C LEU A 48 -14.47 -19.55 3.51
N GLN A 49 -15.38 -19.22 4.43
CA GLN A 49 -16.56 -18.40 4.15
C GLN A 49 -16.15 -16.98 3.74
N ALA A 50 -15.30 -16.29 4.51
CA ALA A 50 -14.82 -14.94 4.16
C ALA A 50 -14.11 -14.91 2.79
N THR A 51 -13.43 -16.00 2.41
CA THR A 51 -12.81 -16.14 1.08
C THR A 51 -13.84 -16.29 -0.05
N ASP A 52 -14.94 -17.01 0.20
CA ASP A 52 -16.02 -17.25 -0.76
C ASP A 52 -16.93 -16.01 -0.92
N GLU A 53 -17.16 -15.27 0.17
CA GLU A 53 -17.77 -13.94 0.15
C GLU A 53 -16.94 -12.98 -0.73
N ALA A 54 -15.62 -12.89 -0.52
CA ALA A 54 -14.75 -12.05 -1.34
C ALA A 54 -14.64 -12.51 -2.80
N TYR A 55 -14.71 -13.81 -3.05
CA TYR A 55 -14.80 -14.37 -4.40
C TYR A 55 -16.11 -13.96 -5.09
N THR A 56 -17.22 -13.97 -4.35
CA THR A 56 -18.52 -13.53 -4.85
C THR A 56 -18.53 -12.04 -5.16
N VAL A 57 -17.95 -11.20 -4.29
CA VAL A 57 -17.74 -9.76 -4.52
C VAL A 57 -16.91 -9.52 -5.78
N ASP A 58 -15.74 -10.15 -5.90
CA ASP A 58 -14.82 -9.98 -7.02
C ASP A 58 -15.48 -10.35 -8.36
N ARG A 59 -16.24 -11.46 -8.38
CA ARG A 59 -17.00 -11.90 -9.56
C ARG A 59 -18.14 -10.96 -9.96
N LEU A 60 -18.81 -10.31 -9.00
CA LEU A 60 -20.01 -9.50 -9.26
C LEU A 60 -19.71 -8.05 -9.63
N LYS A 61 -18.67 -7.44 -9.07
CA LYS A 61 -18.37 -6.00 -9.24
C LYS A 61 -16.92 -5.69 -9.61
N GLY A 62 -16.03 -6.69 -9.59
CA GLY A 62 -14.58 -6.50 -9.55
C GLY A 62 -14.15 -6.10 -8.14
N GLY A 63 -13.18 -6.80 -7.54
CA GLY A 63 -12.81 -6.60 -6.13
C GLY A 63 -12.31 -5.19 -5.81
N PRO A 64 -12.33 -4.79 -4.52
CA PRO A 64 -11.96 -3.44 -4.13
C PRO A 64 -10.50 -3.12 -4.47
N SER A 65 -10.27 -1.87 -4.86
CA SER A 65 -8.92 -1.32 -5.00
C SER A 65 -8.41 -0.85 -3.64
N PHE A 66 -7.25 -1.37 -3.25
CA PHE A 66 -6.48 -0.92 -2.09
C PHE A 66 -5.44 0.15 -2.49
N GLY A 67 -5.44 0.63 -3.74
CA GLY A 67 -4.51 1.65 -4.21
C GLY A 67 -4.60 2.95 -3.39
N GLY A 68 -3.46 3.46 -2.93
CA GLY A 68 -3.34 4.61 -2.02
C GLY A 68 -3.24 4.24 -0.53
N ILE A 69 -3.46 2.98 -0.16
CA ILE A 69 -3.26 2.46 1.19
C ILE A 69 -1.79 2.05 1.36
N SER A 70 -1.17 2.49 2.45
CA SER A 70 0.22 2.20 2.79
C SER A 70 0.37 1.89 4.28
N ASP A 71 1.41 1.16 4.66
CA ASP A 71 1.73 0.97 6.07
C ASP A 71 2.29 2.28 6.66
N VAL A 72 1.43 2.99 7.40
CA VAL A 72 1.77 4.22 8.12
C VAL A 72 1.98 3.97 9.63
N SER A 73 2.15 2.72 10.07
CA SER A 73 2.28 2.34 11.48
C SER A 73 3.41 3.07 12.21
N SER A 74 4.54 3.30 11.53
CA SER A 74 5.70 4.01 12.09
C SER A 74 5.43 5.52 12.26
N PRO A 75 4.97 6.25 11.23
CA PRO A 75 4.43 7.61 11.39
C PRO A 75 3.39 7.75 12.51
N LEU A 76 2.36 6.89 12.56
CA LEU A 76 1.30 6.97 13.59
C LEU A 76 1.87 6.85 15.01
N LYS A 77 2.75 5.87 15.25
CA LYS A 77 3.42 5.68 16.54
C LYS A 77 4.29 6.88 16.94
N ARG A 78 4.88 7.59 15.97
CA ARG A 78 5.71 8.78 16.20
C ARG A 78 4.85 10.03 16.47
N ALA A 79 3.76 10.22 15.73
CA ALA A 79 2.80 11.30 15.96
C ALA A 79 2.17 11.19 17.37
N ARG A 80 1.80 9.98 17.79
CA ARG A 80 1.23 9.69 19.12
C ARG A 80 2.16 10.07 20.30
N ILE A 81 3.47 10.17 20.09
CA ILE A 81 4.44 10.63 21.10
C ILE A 81 4.91 12.08 20.88
N GLY A 82 4.20 12.85 20.03
CA GLY A 82 4.49 14.26 19.74
C GLY A 82 5.63 14.50 18.74
N GLY A 83 6.09 13.48 18.02
CA GLY A 83 7.14 13.64 17.00
C GLY A 83 6.56 14.05 15.64
N THR A 84 6.95 15.22 15.15
CA THR A 84 6.48 15.81 13.89
C THR A 84 6.58 14.84 12.69
N LEU A 85 5.54 14.85 11.86
CA LEU A 85 5.50 14.12 10.59
C LEU A 85 5.91 15.02 9.43
N SER A 86 6.59 14.42 8.45
CA SER A 86 6.87 15.08 7.17
C SER A 86 5.60 15.20 6.31
N PRO A 87 5.58 16.10 5.31
CA PRO A 87 4.45 16.20 4.39
C PRO A 87 4.09 14.88 3.70
N HIS A 88 5.09 14.08 3.28
CA HIS A 88 4.88 12.78 2.66
C HIS A 88 4.20 11.78 3.61
N GLU A 89 4.56 11.77 4.89
CA GLU A 89 3.96 10.88 5.88
C GLU A 89 2.52 11.30 6.21
N LEU A 90 2.25 12.61 6.32
CA LEU A 90 0.89 13.13 6.48
C LEU A 90 0.01 12.79 5.28
N LEU A 91 0.51 13.00 4.05
CA LEU A 91 -0.20 12.63 2.82
C LEU A 91 -0.47 11.12 2.74
N ALA A 92 0.49 10.28 3.15
CA ALA A 92 0.31 8.82 3.23
C ALA A 92 -0.78 8.41 4.25
N VAL A 93 -0.84 9.07 5.41
CA VAL A 93 -1.91 8.87 6.41
C VAL A 93 -3.26 9.28 5.83
N GLY A 94 -3.37 10.46 5.22
CA GLY A 94 -4.62 10.95 4.61
C GLY A 94 -5.12 10.07 3.46
N ASN A 95 -4.21 9.58 2.61
CA ASN A 95 -4.52 8.64 1.53
C ASN A 95 -4.94 7.26 2.04
N THR A 96 -4.33 6.80 3.14
CA THR A 96 -4.68 5.52 3.77
C THR A 96 -6.05 5.58 4.44
N ALA A 97 -6.36 6.62 5.20
CA ALA A 97 -7.69 6.85 5.78
C ALA A 97 -8.79 7.00 4.69
N TYR A 98 -8.48 7.71 3.59
CA TYR A 98 -9.36 7.78 2.42
C TYR A 98 -9.60 6.39 1.80
N GLY A 99 -8.55 5.60 1.63
CA GLY A 99 -8.62 4.23 1.12
C GLY A 99 -9.46 3.30 2.01
N ALA A 100 -9.30 3.42 3.33
CA ALA A 100 -10.07 2.68 4.33
C ALA A 100 -11.57 2.91 4.16
N ARG A 101 -11.98 4.18 4.16
CA ARG A 101 -13.37 4.59 3.94
C ARG A 101 -13.91 4.19 2.57
N ARG A 102 -13.08 4.23 1.52
CA ARG A 102 -13.48 3.78 0.18
C ARG A 102 -13.81 2.28 0.15
N ILE A 103 -13.00 1.47 0.83
CA ILE A 103 -13.23 0.02 0.94
C ILE A 103 -14.48 -0.27 1.77
N LYS A 104 -14.64 0.38 2.92
CA LYS A 104 -15.83 0.27 3.77
C LYS A 104 -17.12 0.45 2.96
N ARG A 105 -17.26 1.60 2.29
CA ARG A 105 -18.44 1.92 1.47
C ARG A 105 -18.67 0.98 0.30
N PHE A 106 -17.60 0.48 -0.30
CA PHE A 106 -17.70 -0.49 -1.40
C PHE A 106 -18.26 -1.83 -0.92
N ILE A 107 -17.86 -2.31 0.27
CA ILE A 107 -18.39 -3.54 0.86
C ILE A 107 -19.83 -3.33 1.36
N GLU A 108 -20.10 -2.22 2.07
CA GLU A 108 -21.45 -1.85 2.53
C GLU A 108 -22.46 -1.85 1.36
N GLN A 109 -22.14 -1.18 0.26
CA GLN A 109 -22.99 -1.13 -0.94
C GLN A 109 -23.26 -2.50 -1.57
N ILE A 110 -22.34 -3.47 -1.45
CA ILE A 110 -22.55 -4.82 -1.98
C ILE A 110 -23.33 -5.69 -0.98
N GLY A 111 -23.17 -5.43 0.32
CA GLY A 111 -23.93 -6.07 1.40
C GLY A 111 -25.43 -5.76 1.39
N GLU A 112 -25.86 -4.68 0.72
CA GLU A 112 -27.28 -4.38 0.48
C GLU A 112 -27.96 -5.43 -0.44
N ASP A 113 -27.24 -5.91 -1.47
CA ASP A 113 -27.74 -6.83 -2.50
C ASP A 113 -27.28 -8.29 -2.30
N THR A 114 -26.23 -8.52 -1.50
CA THR A 114 -25.49 -9.80 -1.44
C THR A 114 -25.19 -10.21 -0.01
N ASP A 115 -25.40 -11.48 0.33
CA ASP A 115 -25.09 -12.06 1.65
C ASP A 115 -23.56 -12.22 1.85
N ILE A 116 -22.93 -11.20 2.44
CA ILE A 116 -21.48 -11.15 2.75
C ILE A 116 -21.18 -10.73 4.22
N PRO A 117 -21.78 -11.40 5.22
CA PRO A 117 -21.80 -10.93 6.61
C PRO A 117 -20.42 -10.87 7.27
N LEU A 118 -19.44 -11.69 6.86
CA LEU A 118 -18.09 -11.63 7.43
C LEU A 118 -17.32 -10.43 6.88
N LEU A 119 -17.46 -10.12 5.59
CA LEU A 119 -16.85 -8.91 5.02
C LEU A 119 -17.49 -7.64 5.61
N THR A 120 -18.82 -7.58 5.66
CA THR A 120 -19.54 -6.44 6.25
C THR A 120 -19.12 -6.22 7.70
N GLY A 121 -19.11 -7.28 8.52
CA GLY A 121 -18.68 -7.20 9.92
C GLY A 121 -17.22 -6.79 10.13
N ILE A 122 -16.31 -7.07 9.17
CA ILE A 122 -14.95 -6.50 9.20
C ILE A 122 -14.99 -5.00 8.89
N THR A 123 -15.73 -4.58 7.85
CA THR A 123 -15.77 -3.17 7.42
C THR A 123 -16.59 -2.25 8.33
N GLU A 124 -17.58 -2.75 9.06
CA GLU A 124 -18.32 -1.99 10.08
C GLU A 124 -17.37 -1.39 11.14
N ASN A 125 -16.34 -2.16 11.52
CA ASN A 125 -15.32 -1.81 12.49
C ASN A 125 -14.26 -0.83 11.96
N ILE A 126 -14.18 -0.59 10.65
CA ILE A 126 -13.30 0.43 10.07
C ILE A 126 -13.83 1.81 10.43
N SER A 127 -12.99 2.66 11.02
CA SER A 127 -13.37 4.00 11.45
C SER A 127 -13.25 5.05 10.31
N GLU A 128 -14.04 6.14 10.36
CA GLU A 128 -14.07 7.17 9.31
C GLU A 128 -13.47 8.51 9.78
N GLN A 129 -12.15 8.72 9.63
CA GLN A 129 -11.48 9.97 10.01
C GLN A 129 -11.61 11.05 8.90
N LYS A 130 -12.84 11.32 8.45
CA LYS A 130 -13.12 12.27 7.35
C LYS A 130 -12.59 13.68 7.64
N GLU A 131 -12.63 14.13 8.89
CA GLU A 131 -12.14 15.46 9.29
C GLU A 131 -10.61 15.54 9.17
N LEU A 132 -9.89 14.50 9.59
CA LEU A 132 -8.43 14.39 9.44
C LEU A 132 -8.02 14.37 7.95
N GLU A 133 -8.71 13.58 7.13
CA GLU A 133 -8.48 13.54 5.68
C GLU A 133 -8.63 14.93 5.05
N ASN A 134 -9.71 15.64 5.38
CA ASN A 134 -9.97 16.98 4.88
C ASN A 134 -8.92 18.00 5.38
N ALA A 135 -8.50 17.91 6.65
CA ALA A 135 -7.45 18.76 7.22
C ALA A 135 -6.10 18.57 6.48
N ILE A 136 -5.70 17.32 6.23
CA ILE A 136 -4.49 17.01 5.47
C ILE A 136 -4.62 17.51 4.02
N LYS A 137 -5.69 17.16 3.30
CA LYS A 137 -5.89 17.52 1.88
C LYS A 137 -6.13 19.02 1.61
N SER A 138 -6.49 19.80 2.62
CA SER A 138 -6.60 21.27 2.51
C SER A 138 -5.27 21.99 2.75
N CYS A 139 -4.27 21.29 3.31
CA CYS A 139 -2.96 21.85 3.63
C CYS A 139 -1.83 21.30 2.75
N ILE A 140 -1.92 20.06 2.27
CA ILE A 140 -0.86 19.35 1.55
C ILE A 140 -1.42 18.83 0.21
N ASP A 141 -0.67 19.04 -0.87
CA ASP A 141 -1.04 18.61 -2.23
C ASP A 141 -0.58 17.18 -2.58
N GLU A 142 -0.84 16.74 -3.82
CA GLU A 142 -0.47 15.41 -4.32
C GLU A 142 1.05 15.21 -4.47
N SER A 143 1.83 16.29 -4.55
CA SER A 143 3.31 16.27 -4.59
C SER A 143 3.91 16.20 -3.17
N ALA A 144 3.07 16.26 -2.14
CA ALA A 144 3.42 16.46 -0.74
C ALA A 144 4.08 17.82 -0.45
N GLU A 145 3.72 18.87 -1.19
CA GLU A 145 4.06 20.25 -0.82
C GLU A 145 2.97 20.87 0.05
N VAL A 146 3.38 21.71 1.01
CA VAL A 146 2.42 22.50 1.81
C VAL A 146 1.90 23.64 0.94
N MET A 147 0.59 23.69 0.73
CA MET A 147 -0.07 24.65 -0.17
C MET A 147 -0.11 26.06 0.40
N ASP A 148 -0.14 27.08 -0.47
CA ASP A 148 -0.34 28.49 -0.08
C ASP A 148 -1.59 28.67 0.81
N SER A 149 -2.65 27.87 0.57
CA SER A 149 -3.93 27.90 1.30
C SER A 149 -3.88 27.26 2.70
N ALA A 150 -2.80 26.58 3.08
CA ALA A 150 -2.70 25.86 4.35
C ALA A 150 -2.79 26.79 5.57
N SER A 151 -2.35 28.05 5.45
CA SER A 151 -2.70 29.10 6.40
C SER A 151 -2.71 30.49 5.74
N PRO A 152 -3.51 31.45 6.27
CA PRO A 152 -3.50 32.83 5.80
C PRO A 152 -2.12 33.51 5.96
N GLU A 153 -1.35 33.11 6.97
CA GLU A 153 0.00 33.62 7.23
C GLU A 153 0.99 33.09 6.18
N LEU A 154 0.95 31.78 5.86
CA LEU A 154 1.79 31.21 4.80
C LEU A 154 1.49 31.87 3.44
N ALA A 155 0.21 32.08 3.13
CA ALA A 155 -0.22 32.85 1.95
C ALA A 155 0.28 34.29 1.95
N HIS A 156 0.45 34.93 3.11
CA HIS A 156 1.02 36.27 3.23
C HIS A 156 2.54 36.26 3.03
N VAL A 157 3.24 35.40 3.76
CA VAL A 157 4.71 35.22 3.69
C VAL A 157 5.16 34.86 2.27
N ARG A 158 4.51 33.91 1.59
CA ARG A 158 4.84 33.54 0.21
C ARG A 158 4.59 34.67 -0.79
N ARG A 159 3.58 35.52 -0.57
CA ARG A 159 3.39 36.75 -1.37
C ARG A 159 4.47 37.79 -1.11
N GLU A 160 4.89 37.96 0.16
CA GLU A 160 6.03 38.83 0.51
C GLU A 160 7.30 38.34 -0.22
N LEU A 161 7.61 37.03 -0.16
CA LEU A 161 8.74 36.42 -0.88
C LEU A 161 8.69 36.68 -2.38
N ARG A 162 7.61 36.29 -3.07
CA ARG A 162 7.45 36.50 -4.52
C ARG A 162 7.64 37.98 -4.88
N SER A 163 7.09 38.90 -4.09
CA SER A 163 7.25 40.35 -4.31
C SER A 163 8.68 40.86 -4.05
N GLY A 164 9.37 40.29 -3.05
CA GLY A 164 10.75 40.62 -2.72
C GLY A 164 11.72 40.17 -3.80
N GLU A 165 11.57 38.95 -4.31
CA GLU A 165 12.38 38.44 -5.41
C GLU A 165 12.22 39.25 -6.70
N VAL A 166 10.99 39.66 -7.04
CA VAL A 166 10.73 40.52 -8.21
C VAL A 166 11.46 41.86 -8.05
N ARG A 167 11.31 42.53 -6.90
CA ARG A 167 11.98 43.82 -6.63
C ARG A 167 13.51 43.72 -6.69
N ILE A 168 14.09 42.61 -6.19
CA ILE A 168 15.53 42.36 -6.26
C ILE A 168 15.97 42.14 -7.72
N ARG A 169 15.24 41.32 -8.49
CA ARG A 169 15.53 41.11 -9.92
C ARG A 169 15.45 42.40 -10.71
N GLU A 170 14.37 43.18 -10.58
CA GLU A 170 14.21 44.48 -11.23
C GLU A 170 15.37 45.43 -10.91
N LYS A 171 15.80 45.47 -9.64
CA LYS A 171 16.92 46.32 -9.21
C LYS A 171 18.24 45.86 -9.85
N LEU A 172 18.53 44.56 -9.85
CA LEU A 172 19.75 44.01 -10.45
C LEU A 172 19.76 44.12 -11.98
N ASP A 173 18.64 43.86 -12.65
CA ASP A 173 18.48 44.06 -14.10
C ASP A 173 18.75 45.51 -14.50
N SER A 174 18.25 46.48 -13.70
CA SER A 174 18.53 47.91 -13.94
C SER A 174 20.02 48.25 -13.82
N MET A 175 20.76 47.54 -12.96
CA MET A 175 22.21 47.71 -12.78
C MET A 175 23.00 47.03 -13.91
N ILE A 176 22.70 45.77 -14.22
CA ILE A 176 23.39 44.96 -15.23
C ILE A 176 23.28 45.60 -16.62
N ARG A 177 22.13 46.21 -16.94
CA ARG A 177 21.91 46.93 -18.22
C ARG A 177 22.68 48.25 -18.34
N SER A 178 23.25 48.78 -17.27
CA SER A 178 24.03 50.03 -17.35
C SER A 178 25.40 49.78 -18.00
N SER A 179 25.77 50.64 -18.96
CA SER A 179 26.93 50.41 -19.84
C SER A 179 28.30 50.53 -19.15
N SER A 180 28.35 51.10 -17.95
CA SER A 180 29.50 51.10 -17.05
C SER A 180 29.64 49.74 -16.36
N VAL A 181 28.58 49.26 -15.72
CA VAL A 181 28.55 47.97 -14.99
C VAL A 181 28.77 46.80 -15.95
N ALA A 182 28.10 46.78 -17.09
CA ALA A 182 28.12 45.65 -18.04
C ALA A 182 29.54 45.25 -18.50
N LYS A 183 30.50 46.17 -18.49
CA LYS A 183 31.92 45.90 -18.81
C LYS A 183 32.68 45.16 -17.70
N MET A 184 32.28 45.43 -16.44
CA MET A 184 32.88 44.88 -15.22
C MET A 184 32.42 43.45 -14.94
N LEU A 185 31.29 43.05 -15.52
CA LEU A 185 30.71 41.71 -15.33
C LEU A 185 31.46 40.67 -16.15
N GLN A 186 31.44 39.43 -15.66
CA GLN A 186 31.81 38.27 -16.45
C GLN A 186 30.65 37.88 -17.38
N ASP A 187 29.46 37.71 -16.81
CA ASP A 187 28.22 37.40 -17.51
C ASP A 187 27.11 38.39 -17.09
N GLN A 188 26.26 38.80 -18.04
CA GLN A 188 25.12 39.70 -17.77
C GLN A 188 23.89 38.93 -17.26
N LEU A 189 24.07 38.15 -16.20
CA LEU A 189 22.99 37.35 -15.60
C LEU A 189 23.01 37.42 -14.08
N ILE A 190 21.83 37.38 -13.49
CA ILE A 190 21.65 37.32 -12.04
C ILE A 190 21.86 35.87 -11.59
N THR A 191 22.73 35.66 -10.59
CA THR A 191 22.98 34.35 -9.98
C THR A 191 22.50 34.30 -8.53
N ILE A 192 22.40 33.10 -7.98
CA ILE A 192 22.20 32.87 -6.54
C ILE A 192 23.44 32.18 -5.96
N ARG A 193 23.87 32.63 -4.78
CA ARG A 193 24.93 32.02 -3.96
C ARG A 193 24.54 32.09 -2.49
N GLY A 194 24.55 30.95 -1.79
CA GLY A 194 24.13 30.86 -0.39
C GLY A 194 22.76 31.52 -0.14
N ASP A 195 21.80 31.23 -1.02
CA ASP A 195 20.44 31.79 -1.04
C ASP A 195 20.29 33.29 -1.29
N ARG A 196 21.39 34.01 -1.55
CA ARG A 196 21.41 35.45 -1.86
C ARG A 196 21.54 35.69 -3.36
N PHE A 197 20.82 36.69 -3.88
CA PHE A 197 21.01 37.17 -5.24
C PHE A 197 22.32 37.95 -5.36
N VAL A 198 23.15 37.58 -6.35
CA VAL A 198 24.51 38.13 -6.57
C VAL A 198 24.81 38.23 -8.07
N ILE A 199 25.75 39.11 -8.42
CA ILE A 199 26.21 39.34 -9.79
C ILE A 199 27.65 38.80 -9.96
N PRO A 200 27.97 38.09 -11.06
CA PRO A 200 29.33 37.66 -11.38
C PRO A 200 30.18 38.82 -11.94
N VAL A 201 31.10 39.34 -11.13
CA VAL A 201 32.01 40.45 -11.46
C VAL A 201 33.42 39.91 -11.72
N LYS A 202 34.14 40.42 -12.71
CA LYS A 202 35.55 40.07 -12.94
C LYS A 202 36.40 40.54 -11.76
N ALA A 203 37.34 39.71 -11.30
CA ALA A 203 38.14 39.98 -10.11
C ALA A 203 38.89 41.33 -10.15
N GLU A 204 39.31 41.78 -11.34
CA GLU A 204 39.98 43.07 -11.57
C GLU A 204 39.13 44.30 -11.20
N TYR A 205 37.79 44.22 -11.29
CA TYR A 205 36.88 45.32 -10.95
C TYR A 205 36.36 45.28 -9.50
N ARG A 206 36.86 44.35 -8.65
CA ARG A 206 36.42 44.20 -7.25
C ARG A 206 36.34 45.53 -6.49
N ALA A 207 37.42 46.31 -6.54
CA ALA A 207 37.53 47.57 -5.79
C ALA A 207 36.64 48.69 -6.34
N HIS A 208 36.19 48.57 -7.59
CA HIS A 208 35.39 49.59 -8.28
C HIS A 208 33.88 49.29 -8.24
N PHE A 209 33.50 48.01 -8.19
CA PHE A 209 32.10 47.59 -8.14
C PHE A 209 31.49 47.72 -6.72
N GLY A 210 32.31 47.54 -5.66
CA GLY A 210 31.85 47.62 -4.26
C GLY A 210 30.96 46.44 -3.84
N GLY A 211 30.34 46.53 -2.67
CA GLY A 211 29.45 45.47 -2.14
C GLY A 211 30.17 44.30 -1.44
N ILE A 212 29.41 43.23 -1.17
CA ILE A 212 29.85 42.09 -0.34
C ILE A 212 30.11 40.88 -1.25
N VAL A 213 31.29 40.27 -1.14
CA VAL A 213 31.64 39.06 -1.90
C VAL A 213 31.20 37.81 -1.12
N HIS A 214 30.38 36.97 -1.74
CA HIS A 214 29.85 35.73 -1.13
C HIS A 214 30.54 34.47 -1.61
N ASP A 215 31.09 34.46 -2.83
CA ASP A 215 31.73 33.29 -3.44
C ASP A 215 32.74 33.73 -4.53
N GLN A 216 33.60 32.82 -4.96
CA GLN A 216 34.60 33.03 -6.02
C GLN A 216 34.71 31.79 -6.92
N SER A 217 34.93 31.98 -8.23
CA SER A 217 35.15 30.86 -9.15
C SER A 217 36.40 30.07 -8.78
N GLY A 218 36.45 28.76 -9.09
CA GLY A 218 37.63 27.92 -8.81
C GLY A 218 38.92 28.38 -9.51
N SER A 219 38.81 29.21 -10.56
CA SER A 219 39.92 29.87 -11.25
C SER A 219 40.36 31.21 -10.62
N GLY A 220 39.62 31.70 -9.61
CA GLY A 220 39.80 33.02 -9.01
C GLY A 220 39.28 34.20 -9.85
N ALA A 221 39.03 34.02 -11.15
CA ALA A 221 38.76 35.09 -12.10
C ALA A 221 37.42 35.81 -11.92
N THR A 222 36.41 35.18 -11.32
CA THR A 222 35.07 35.74 -11.12
C THR A 222 34.71 35.77 -9.64
N LEU A 223 34.23 36.91 -9.16
CA LEU A 223 33.72 37.13 -7.82
C LEU A 223 32.20 37.24 -7.88
N PHE A 224 31.50 36.53 -7.00
CA PHE A 224 30.05 36.64 -6.88
C PHE A 224 29.72 37.69 -5.81
N ILE A 225 29.30 38.87 -6.27
CA ILE A 225 29.15 40.06 -5.43
C ILE A 225 27.67 40.41 -5.25
N GLU A 226 27.28 40.67 -4.01
CA GLU A 226 26.03 41.32 -3.65
C GLU A 226 26.22 42.86 -3.63
N PRO A 227 25.56 43.61 -4.53
CA PRO A 227 25.60 45.07 -4.51
C PRO A 227 24.93 45.63 -3.25
N GLU A 228 25.53 46.68 -2.67
CA GLU A 228 25.03 47.34 -1.45
C GLU A 228 23.55 47.72 -1.52
N SER A 229 23.09 48.16 -2.71
CA SER A 229 21.69 48.55 -2.95
C SER A 229 20.65 47.45 -2.72
N ILE A 230 21.05 46.17 -2.70
CA ILE A 230 20.16 45.03 -2.44
C ILE A 230 20.49 44.28 -1.15
N VAL A 231 21.55 44.64 -0.40
CA VAL A 231 21.93 43.95 0.85
C VAL A 231 20.76 43.91 1.83
N ALA A 232 20.08 45.04 2.02
CA ALA A 232 18.89 45.12 2.87
C ALA A 232 17.72 44.27 2.33
N MET A 233 17.55 44.18 1.00
CA MET A 233 16.48 43.41 0.37
C MET A 233 16.72 41.91 0.49
N ASN A 234 17.95 41.43 0.24
CA ASN A 234 18.36 40.03 0.44
C ASN A 234 18.27 39.64 1.93
N ASN A 235 18.70 40.50 2.85
CA ASN A 235 18.52 40.27 4.29
C ASN A 235 17.04 40.12 4.65
N LYS A 236 16.17 40.99 4.10
CA LYS A 236 14.72 40.89 4.33
C LYS A 236 14.12 39.62 3.73
N LEU A 237 14.49 39.27 2.49
CA LEU A 237 14.04 38.05 1.83
C LEU A 237 14.43 36.81 2.65
N ARG A 238 15.65 36.77 3.20
CA ARG A 238 16.10 35.70 4.10
C ARG A 238 15.30 35.65 5.41
N GLU A 239 15.00 36.80 6.02
CA GLU A 239 14.11 36.88 7.20
C GLU A 239 12.72 36.28 6.87
N THR A 240 12.16 36.61 5.70
CA THR A 240 10.86 36.11 5.27
C THR A 240 10.90 34.61 4.90
N ARG A 241 11.99 34.07 4.32
CA ARG A 241 12.14 32.62 4.11
C ARG A 241 12.18 31.85 5.44
N LEU A 242 12.89 32.37 6.44
CA LEU A 242 12.89 31.80 7.80
C LEU A 242 11.51 31.86 8.48
N LYS A 243 10.62 32.78 8.08
CA LYS A 243 9.21 32.78 8.52
C LYS A 243 8.38 31.71 7.79
N GLU A 244 8.64 31.51 6.51
CA GLU A 244 7.98 30.45 5.72
C GLU A 244 8.27 29.07 6.33
N GLU A 245 9.54 28.76 6.58
CA GLU A 245 9.98 27.51 7.21
C GLU A 245 9.29 27.28 8.55
N ARG A 246 9.20 28.31 9.40
CA ARG A 246 8.53 28.24 10.72
C ARG A 246 7.02 28.05 10.61
N GLU A 247 6.35 28.75 9.70
CA GLU A 247 4.90 28.60 9.52
C GLU A 247 4.56 27.23 8.93
N ILE A 248 5.37 26.72 8.01
CA ILE A 248 5.30 25.33 7.54
C ILE A 248 5.47 24.36 8.72
N GLU A 249 6.47 24.55 9.58
CA GLU A 249 6.66 23.70 10.78
C GLU A 249 5.42 23.73 11.70
N VAL A 250 4.86 24.91 11.95
CA VAL A 250 3.64 25.09 12.76
C VAL A 250 2.43 24.37 12.14
N ILE A 251 2.27 24.40 10.81
CA ILE A 251 1.22 23.65 10.10
C ILE A 251 1.44 22.14 10.24
N LEU A 252 2.67 21.66 10.05
CA LEU A 252 3.01 20.24 10.18
C LEU A 252 2.83 19.71 11.61
N GLN A 253 3.18 20.51 12.63
CA GLN A 253 2.93 20.17 14.03
C GLN A 253 1.42 20.08 14.33
N LYS A 254 0.61 21.02 13.85
CA LYS A 254 -0.87 20.99 14.00
C LYS A 254 -1.47 19.74 13.35
N LEU A 255 -1.10 19.43 12.11
CA LEU A 255 -1.56 18.21 11.43
C LEU A 255 -1.07 16.94 12.11
N THR A 256 0.17 16.94 12.62
CA THR A 256 0.72 15.81 13.39
C THR A 256 -0.09 15.55 14.67
N ALA A 257 -0.51 16.60 15.39
CA ALA A 257 -1.36 16.45 16.56
C ALA A 257 -2.70 15.77 16.22
N LEU A 258 -3.38 16.22 15.16
CA LEU A 258 -4.62 15.59 14.67
C LEU A 258 -4.42 14.12 14.26
N VAL A 259 -3.26 13.77 13.68
CA VAL A 259 -2.89 12.37 13.40
C VAL A 259 -2.65 11.59 14.70
N GLY A 260 -1.99 12.20 15.68
CA GLY A 260 -1.72 11.61 17.00
C GLY A 260 -3.00 11.25 17.76
N ASP A 261 -3.98 12.16 17.77
CA ASP A 261 -5.29 11.96 18.40
C ASP A 261 -6.10 10.81 17.78
N GLN A 262 -5.85 10.48 16.51
CA GLN A 262 -6.51 9.39 15.77
C GLN A 262 -5.63 8.14 15.61
N ALA A 263 -4.41 8.13 16.16
CA ALA A 263 -3.38 7.15 15.82
C ALA A 263 -3.79 5.70 16.13
N ASP A 264 -4.44 5.47 17.27
CA ASP A 264 -4.84 4.12 17.69
C ASP A 264 -6.01 3.57 16.86
N LEU A 265 -6.91 4.44 16.40
CA LEU A 265 -8.00 4.07 15.48
C LEU A 265 -7.44 3.70 14.10
N ILE A 266 -6.55 4.53 13.54
CA ILE A 266 -5.96 4.26 12.23
C ILE A 266 -5.07 3.01 12.29
N LEU A 267 -4.31 2.78 13.38
CA LEU A 267 -3.56 1.54 13.58
C LEU A 267 -4.46 0.29 13.55
N PHE A 268 -5.64 0.36 14.18
CA PHE A 268 -6.62 -0.73 14.12
C PHE A 268 -7.19 -0.90 12.70
N ASP A 269 -7.49 0.20 12.00
CA ASP A 269 -7.91 0.14 10.59
C ASP A 269 -6.83 -0.52 9.70
N LEU A 270 -5.53 -0.30 9.95
CA LEU A 270 -4.44 -0.96 9.20
C LEU A 270 -4.49 -2.50 9.32
N ASP A 271 -4.74 -3.02 10.53
CA ASP A 271 -4.88 -4.46 10.76
C ASP A 271 -6.09 -5.04 10.01
N LEU A 272 -7.24 -4.34 10.05
CA LEU A 272 -8.44 -4.73 9.30
C LEU A 272 -8.21 -4.69 7.78
N LEU A 273 -7.49 -3.68 7.28
CA LEU A 273 -7.16 -3.54 5.86
C LEU A 273 -6.18 -4.60 5.36
N GLY A 274 -5.17 -4.93 6.16
CA GLY A 274 -4.28 -6.06 5.88
C GLY A 274 -5.05 -7.38 5.80
N ASN A 275 -5.97 -7.61 6.74
CA ASN A 275 -6.83 -8.79 6.74
C ASN A 275 -7.74 -8.86 5.50
N LEU A 276 -8.38 -7.75 5.12
CA LEU A 276 -9.22 -7.66 3.92
C LEU A 276 -8.43 -7.90 2.64
N ASP A 277 -7.25 -7.29 2.47
CA ASP A 277 -6.42 -7.51 1.28
C ASP A 277 -5.95 -8.97 1.19
N PHE A 278 -5.61 -9.59 2.33
CA PHE A 278 -5.32 -11.02 2.39
C PHE A 278 -6.54 -11.89 2.00
N ILE A 279 -7.74 -11.55 2.46
CA ILE A 279 -8.98 -12.24 2.07
C ILE A 279 -9.22 -12.12 0.56
N PHE A 280 -9.12 -10.91 0.00
CA PHE A 280 -9.27 -10.70 -1.44
C PHE A 280 -8.13 -11.30 -2.27
N ALA A 281 -6.90 -11.39 -1.75
CA ALA A 281 -5.81 -12.10 -2.41
C ALA A 281 -6.10 -13.61 -2.53
N LYS A 282 -6.68 -14.22 -1.49
CA LYS A 282 -7.18 -15.61 -1.56
C LYS A 282 -8.33 -15.78 -2.56
N ALA A 283 -9.24 -14.81 -2.67
CA ALA A 283 -10.29 -14.83 -3.69
C ALA A 283 -9.71 -14.74 -5.12
N ARG A 284 -8.78 -13.81 -5.37
CA ARG A 284 -8.10 -13.63 -6.67
C ARG A 284 -7.33 -14.88 -7.11
N ILE A 285 -6.55 -15.51 -6.22
CA ILE A 285 -5.87 -16.77 -6.55
C ILE A 285 -6.87 -17.93 -6.76
N ALA A 286 -7.96 -18.01 -5.97
CA ALA A 286 -9.02 -19.01 -6.18
C ALA A 286 -9.69 -18.88 -7.55
N HIS A 287 -9.90 -17.65 -8.04
CA HIS A 287 -10.42 -17.38 -9.39
C HIS A 287 -9.47 -17.89 -10.48
N VAL A 288 -8.18 -17.54 -10.40
CA VAL A 288 -7.16 -18.01 -11.36
C VAL A 288 -7.01 -19.53 -11.36
N MET A 289 -7.06 -20.16 -10.17
CA MET A 289 -6.98 -21.61 -10.01
C MET A 289 -8.29 -22.36 -10.34
N LYS A 290 -9.39 -21.63 -10.58
CA LYS A 290 -10.76 -22.17 -10.70
C LYS A 290 -11.12 -23.09 -9.52
N ALA A 291 -10.73 -22.69 -8.32
CA ALA A 291 -11.02 -23.39 -7.08
C ALA A 291 -12.51 -23.21 -6.68
N SER A 292 -13.00 -24.09 -5.81
CA SER A 292 -14.30 -23.98 -5.15
C SER A 292 -14.13 -24.03 -3.64
N GLN A 293 -14.99 -23.34 -2.90
CA GLN A 293 -15.10 -23.54 -1.46
C GLN A 293 -15.47 -25.01 -1.15
N PRO A 294 -14.70 -25.71 -0.32
CA PRO A 294 -14.94 -27.11 -0.01
C PRO A 294 -15.75 -27.28 1.28
N ARG A 295 -16.41 -28.42 1.40
CA ARG A 295 -17.14 -28.80 2.62
C ARG A 295 -16.21 -29.44 3.64
N MET A 296 -16.12 -28.86 4.83
CA MET A 296 -15.35 -29.36 5.96
C MET A 296 -16.14 -30.40 6.78
N ASN A 297 -15.46 -31.37 7.40
CA ASN A 297 -16.04 -32.28 8.38
C ASN A 297 -15.01 -32.73 9.44
N ASP A 298 -15.50 -33.34 10.52
CA ASP A 298 -14.75 -33.82 11.70
C ASP A 298 -14.63 -35.36 11.79
N ARG A 299 -15.04 -36.08 10.74
CA ARG A 299 -15.16 -37.54 10.72
C ARG A 299 -14.00 -38.26 10.03
N GLY A 300 -12.91 -37.57 9.70
CA GLY A 300 -11.79 -38.10 8.92
C GLY A 300 -12.11 -38.38 7.45
N TYR A 301 -13.26 -37.92 6.94
CA TYR A 301 -13.68 -38.20 5.58
C TYR A 301 -13.10 -37.22 4.54
N PHE A 302 -12.32 -37.73 3.59
CA PHE A 302 -11.75 -36.98 2.47
C PHE A 302 -12.38 -37.42 1.16
N LYS A 303 -12.78 -36.47 0.29
CA LYS A 303 -13.29 -36.77 -1.05
C LYS A 303 -12.95 -35.66 -2.05
N LEU A 304 -11.78 -35.78 -2.65
CA LEU A 304 -11.35 -34.93 -3.76
C LEU A 304 -11.96 -35.44 -5.07
N LYS A 305 -12.59 -34.53 -5.83
CA LYS A 305 -13.08 -34.79 -7.19
C LYS A 305 -12.45 -33.83 -8.18
N LYS A 306 -11.84 -34.37 -9.25
CA LYS A 306 -11.04 -33.69 -10.27
C LYS A 306 -10.01 -32.69 -9.70
N GLY A 307 -9.44 -33.02 -8.53
CA GLY A 307 -8.43 -32.20 -7.89
C GLY A 307 -7.17 -32.11 -8.74
N ARG A 308 -6.51 -30.96 -8.72
CA ARG A 308 -5.31 -30.67 -9.52
C ARG A 308 -4.20 -30.21 -8.59
N HIS A 309 -2.95 -30.53 -8.93
CA HIS A 309 -1.79 -30.05 -8.17
C HIS A 309 -1.66 -28.53 -8.30
N PRO A 310 -1.77 -27.74 -7.21
CA PRO A 310 -1.78 -26.27 -7.25
C PRO A 310 -0.63 -25.59 -8.01
N LEU A 311 0.58 -26.16 -7.92
CA LEU A 311 1.79 -25.61 -8.52
C LEU A 311 2.08 -26.11 -9.95
N ILE A 312 1.18 -26.91 -10.54
CA ILE A 312 1.32 -27.35 -11.94
C ILE A 312 0.30 -26.58 -12.77
N ASP A 313 0.78 -26.04 -13.89
CA ASP A 313 -0.01 -25.37 -14.92
C ASP A 313 -1.33 -26.11 -15.21
N MET A 314 -2.44 -25.36 -15.18
CA MET A 314 -3.79 -25.90 -15.30
C MET A 314 -3.98 -26.70 -16.60
N ASP A 315 -3.34 -26.30 -17.69
CA ASP A 315 -3.51 -26.98 -18.98
C ASP A 315 -2.63 -28.23 -19.12
N LYS A 316 -1.66 -28.42 -18.20
CA LYS A 316 -0.74 -29.58 -18.16
C LYS A 316 -1.10 -30.59 -17.07
N VAL A 317 -1.79 -30.17 -16.01
CA VAL A 317 -2.10 -31.02 -14.86
C VAL A 317 -3.30 -31.94 -15.11
N VAL A 318 -3.07 -33.26 -14.98
CA VAL A 318 -4.14 -34.26 -15.05
C VAL A 318 -4.94 -34.23 -13.73
N PRO A 319 -6.27 -34.08 -13.76
CA PRO A 319 -7.09 -34.09 -12.56
C PRO A 319 -7.21 -35.49 -11.95
N LEU A 320 -7.32 -35.59 -10.63
CA LEU A 320 -7.44 -36.86 -9.89
C LEU A 320 -8.65 -36.88 -8.94
N ASP A 321 -9.25 -38.06 -8.81
CA ASP A 321 -10.33 -38.38 -7.88
C ASP A 321 -9.76 -39.26 -6.75
N VAL A 322 -10.00 -38.89 -5.48
CA VAL A 322 -9.53 -39.63 -4.29
C VAL A 322 -10.59 -39.56 -3.21
N GLU A 323 -10.89 -40.69 -2.59
CA GLU A 323 -11.79 -40.80 -1.44
C GLU A 323 -11.10 -41.63 -0.35
N LEU A 324 -11.28 -41.24 0.93
CA LEU A 324 -10.69 -41.89 2.11
C LEU A 324 -11.59 -41.64 3.33
N GLY A 325 -11.61 -42.57 4.30
CA GLY A 325 -12.31 -42.37 5.58
C GLY A 325 -13.79 -42.73 5.59
N ASN A 326 -14.33 -43.28 4.49
CA ASN A 326 -15.60 -44.01 4.48
C ASN A 326 -15.31 -45.51 4.73
N SER A 327 -15.39 -46.35 3.68
CA SER A 327 -15.26 -47.81 3.79
C SER A 327 -13.83 -48.32 3.95
N TYR A 328 -12.83 -47.42 3.86
CA TYR A 328 -11.41 -47.75 3.97
C TYR A 328 -10.59 -46.54 4.46
N THR A 329 -9.54 -46.83 5.23
CA THR A 329 -8.65 -45.85 5.89
C THR A 329 -7.23 -45.87 5.33
N SER A 330 -6.97 -46.60 4.25
CA SER A 330 -5.65 -46.69 3.62
C SER A 330 -5.77 -46.89 2.11
N ILE A 331 -4.84 -46.31 1.35
CA ILE A 331 -4.73 -46.42 -0.11
C ILE A 331 -3.31 -46.86 -0.45
N ILE A 332 -3.17 -47.92 -1.25
CA ILE A 332 -1.88 -48.36 -1.79
C ILE A 332 -1.76 -47.85 -3.22
N VAL A 333 -0.78 -46.98 -3.47
CA VAL A 333 -0.55 -46.37 -4.80
C VAL A 333 0.56 -47.14 -5.54
N THR A 334 0.17 -48.06 -6.42
CA THR A 334 1.09 -48.84 -7.27
C THR A 334 1.32 -48.19 -8.63
N GLY A 335 2.33 -48.65 -9.38
CA GLY A 335 2.64 -48.20 -10.75
C GLY A 335 4.11 -47.85 -10.97
N PRO A 336 4.53 -47.54 -12.22
CA PRO A 336 5.89 -47.12 -12.53
C PRO A 336 6.24 -45.80 -11.84
N ASN A 337 7.53 -45.53 -11.62
CA ASN A 337 7.98 -44.34 -10.87
C ASN A 337 7.67 -43.01 -11.57
N THR A 338 7.56 -43.02 -12.91
CA THR A 338 7.10 -41.90 -13.73
C THR A 338 5.57 -41.75 -13.77
N GLY A 339 4.80 -42.71 -13.25
CA GLY A 339 3.33 -42.75 -13.31
C GLY A 339 2.61 -41.81 -12.33
N GLY A 340 3.17 -40.66 -11.99
CA GLY A 340 2.50 -39.63 -11.20
C GLY A 340 2.32 -39.89 -9.69
N LYS A 341 2.71 -41.06 -9.16
CA LYS A 341 2.52 -41.46 -7.73
C LYS A 341 2.88 -40.35 -6.72
N THR A 342 4.06 -39.75 -6.87
CA THR A 342 4.55 -38.65 -6.02
C THR A 342 3.72 -37.38 -6.18
N VAL A 343 3.25 -37.08 -7.40
CA VAL A 343 2.39 -35.91 -7.69
C VAL A 343 1.01 -36.11 -7.06
N THR A 344 0.45 -37.32 -7.08
CA THR A 344 -0.81 -37.65 -6.37
C THR A 344 -0.69 -37.41 -4.87
N LEU A 345 0.35 -37.94 -4.22
CA LEU A 345 0.58 -37.75 -2.78
C LEU A 345 0.84 -36.27 -2.43
N LYS A 346 1.66 -35.57 -3.23
CA LYS A 346 1.85 -34.12 -3.08
C LYS A 346 0.56 -33.33 -3.27
N THR A 347 -0.29 -33.70 -4.23
CA THR A 347 -1.58 -33.02 -4.45
C THR A 347 -2.49 -33.18 -3.24
N ILE A 348 -2.66 -34.40 -2.71
CA ILE A 348 -3.49 -34.64 -1.52
C ILE A 348 -2.94 -33.86 -0.31
N GLY A 349 -1.63 -33.97 -0.05
CA GLY A 349 -0.99 -33.30 1.08
C GLY A 349 -1.03 -31.77 0.98
N LEU A 350 -0.67 -31.21 -0.18
CA LEU A 350 -0.64 -29.76 -0.38
C LEU A 350 -2.04 -29.15 -0.35
N LEU A 351 -3.05 -29.79 -0.97
CA LEU A 351 -4.43 -29.33 -0.85
C LEU A 351 -4.90 -29.40 0.60
N SER A 352 -4.55 -30.45 1.34
CA SER A 352 -4.87 -30.54 2.78
C SER A 352 -4.21 -29.42 3.59
N LEU A 353 -2.97 -29.01 3.27
CA LEU A 353 -2.29 -27.85 3.88
C LEU A 353 -2.83 -26.48 3.43
N MET A 354 -3.50 -26.39 2.29
CA MET A 354 -4.18 -25.15 1.87
C MET A 354 -5.50 -24.95 2.62
N LEU A 355 -6.05 -26.02 3.19
CA LEU A 355 -7.33 -26.05 3.91
C LEU A 355 -7.11 -25.98 5.42
N CYS A 356 -6.32 -26.93 5.92
CA CYS A 356 -5.65 -26.79 7.19
C CYS A 356 -4.54 -25.77 7.02
N ARG A 357 -4.86 -24.52 7.33
CA ARG A 357 -3.99 -23.82 8.27
C ARG A 357 -3.67 -24.90 9.39
N ASP A 358 -2.46 -25.44 9.46
CA ASP A 358 -1.74 -26.29 10.44
C ASP A 358 -2.28 -27.70 10.71
N CYS A 359 -1.33 -28.62 10.88
CA CYS A 359 -1.59 -29.98 11.27
C CYS A 359 -0.62 -30.39 12.38
N SER A 360 -0.80 -29.78 13.55
CA SER A 360 -0.04 -30.09 14.76
C SER A 360 -0.71 -31.12 15.67
N TYR A 361 -1.87 -31.67 15.29
CA TYR A 361 -2.64 -32.66 16.08
C TYR A 361 -3.22 -33.85 15.27
N LEU A 362 -2.52 -34.28 14.21
CA LEU A 362 -2.88 -35.44 13.39
C LEU A 362 -2.57 -36.79 14.11
N GLN A 363 -3.05 -36.93 15.34
CA GLN A 363 -3.01 -38.19 16.09
C GLN A 363 -4.38 -38.66 16.62
N LYS A 364 -5.44 -37.82 16.65
CA LYS A 364 -6.79 -38.29 17.06
C LYS A 364 -8.03 -37.69 16.37
N ARG A 365 -7.97 -36.59 15.61
CA ARG A 365 -9.13 -36.07 14.85
C ARG A 365 -8.69 -35.50 13.50
N GLU A 366 -9.20 -36.09 12.44
CA GLU A 366 -8.85 -35.75 11.05
C GLU A 366 -9.95 -34.89 10.43
N VAL A 367 -9.55 -33.75 9.86
CA VAL A 367 -10.43 -32.80 9.17
C VAL A 367 -10.08 -32.85 7.68
N SER A 368 -11.07 -33.15 6.84
CA SER A 368 -10.85 -33.42 5.43
C SER A 368 -12.02 -32.97 4.55
N CYS A 369 -11.77 -32.78 3.25
CA CYS A 369 -12.59 -31.92 2.39
C CYS A 369 -13.34 -32.61 1.25
N VAL A 370 -14.40 -31.95 0.79
CA VAL A 370 -15.14 -32.28 -0.43
C VAL A 370 -15.25 -31.07 -1.36
N TYR A 371 -14.86 -31.26 -2.64
CA TYR A 371 -14.92 -30.34 -3.80
C TYR A 371 -13.80 -29.30 -4.02
N LEU A 372 -13.10 -29.46 -5.17
CA LEU A 372 -12.30 -28.44 -5.85
C LEU A 372 -12.60 -28.53 -7.36
N MET A 373 -13.56 -27.75 -7.86
CA MET A 373 -13.88 -27.67 -9.30
C MET A 373 -14.30 -26.26 -9.74
N PRO A 374 -14.16 -25.92 -11.04
CA PRO A 374 -14.70 -24.69 -11.59
C PRO A 374 -16.22 -24.66 -11.52
N PHE A 375 -16.79 -23.51 -11.14
CA PHE A 375 -18.18 -23.20 -11.46
C PHE A 375 -18.34 -23.09 -12.98
N MET A 376 -19.26 -23.84 -13.56
CA MET A 376 -19.81 -23.57 -14.89
C MET A 376 -21.30 -23.89 -14.84
N PRO A 377 -22.19 -22.96 -15.23
CA PRO A 377 -23.63 -23.17 -15.08
C PRO A 377 -24.10 -24.23 -16.08
N ILE A 378 -24.49 -25.40 -15.56
CA ILE A 378 -25.32 -26.32 -16.33
C ILE A 378 -26.72 -25.73 -16.37
N LEU A 379 -27.06 -25.12 -17.51
CA LEU A 379 -28.45 -24.97 -17.93
C LEU A 379 -29.06 -26.37 -18.03
N VAL A 380 -29.71 -26.81 -16.95
CA VAL A 380 -30.55 -28.00 -16.99
C VAL A 380 -31.78 -27.63 -17.80
N THR A 381 -31.76 -28.02 -19.08
CA THR A 381 -32.96 -28.04 -19.91
C THR A 381 -34.00 -28.92 -19.24
N SER A 382 -35.11 -28.32 -18.84
CA SER A 382 -36.23 -29.01 -18.22
C SER A 382 -36.85 -29.98 -19.21
N LYS A 383 -36.49 -31.26 -19.12
CA LYS A 383 -37.24 -32.34 -19.77
C LYS A 383 -38.60 -32.48 -19.11
N VAL A 384 -39.59 -31.75 -19.64
CA VAL A 384 -41.00 -32.13 -19.48
C VAL A 384 -41.24 -33.33 -20.39
N LEU A 385 -40.99 -34.53 -19.86
CA LEU A 385 -41.55 -35.77 -20.41
C LEU A 385 -42.93 -35.96 -19.80
N SER A 386 -43.97 -35.46 -20.49
CA SER A 386 -45.36 -35.77 -20.20
C SER A 386 -45.97 -36.58 -21.34
N LYS A 387 -46.13 -37.89 -21.10
CA LYS A 387 -47.18 -38.78 -21.61
C LYS A 387 -47.87 -38.39 -22.95
N ALA A 388 -47.45 -39.01 -24.04
CA ALA A 388 -48.31 -39.72 -25.01
C ALA A 388 -47.41 -40.46 -26.00
#